data_AF-A0A9P6UXR3-F1
#
_entry.id   AF-A0A9P6UXR3-F1
#
_cell.length_a   1.000
_cell.length_b   1.000
_cell.length_c   1.000
_cell.angle_alpha   90.00
_cell.angle_beta   90.00
_cell.angle_gamma   90.00
#
_symmetry.space_group_name_H-M   'P 1'
#
loop_
_entity.id
_entity.type
_entity.pdbx_description
1 polymer ?
#
loop_
_entity_poly.entity_id
_entity_poly.type
_entity_poly.pdbx_seq_one_letter_code
_entity_poly.pdbx_strand_id
1 'polypeptide(L)'
;MPGVVNIPAPPSSGTETVTPARDHDFAVISACHIVGDSAEERIKTLFIVDALKLRPFTLLDQLGFERFALAHMTVVDKLSIGQVAIHTTDLPQKKRKLEQGKDCPTCSPSTAPGLEQLLALSPYAATLLTRKFVELDTAMCELLNEDWTLQPQLQYACAQLLAGSIFFNTRKGDAVMNNVVEVYGRKKSVDAHRERFSAKKSVANKTSLPPATGTRYRDVWPLTLSDPDGERLVLGTHSFNALITSSIRLDCRDRVSVGGATSTFRLLDAQNSAATRIFLDVESVDAGLRMAGNRDVCFISARNKLDQLRQLRSKFNDGSTYRLCRASGFLTMRHTCNPYTVFTLADFDQAHSTDGQAAATLFQEVAKSVLAFGMEAALKRDAVTALRTSCLANGNVGKALDRVVACFPADHDTIPVIGNVALNSQLEQLAKVLSSYIATANSSVETFVQECFLDNA
;
A
#
# COMPACT_ATOMS: atom_id res chain seq x y z
N MET A 1 -82.53 56.28 8.30
CA MET A 1 -81.61 55.85 9.38
C MET A 1 -82.42 55.70 10.65
N PRO A 2 -82.21 54.70 11.53
CA PRO A 2 -81.35 53.49 11.51
C PRO A 2 -82.18 52.24 11.13
N GLY A 3 -81.69 51.06 10.74
CA GLY A 3 -80.50 50.31 11.13
C GLY A 3 -80.95 49.03 11.84
N VAL A 4 -81.41 48.02 11.09
CA VAL A 4 -81.93 46.74 11.61
C VAL A 4 -80.82 45.97 12.31
N VAL A 5 -81.01 45.71 13.60
CA VAL A 5 -80.17 44.84 14.43
C VAL A 5 -80.54 43.40 14.13
N ASN A 6 -79.58 42.63 13.62
CA ASN A 6 -79.67 41.18 13.50
C ASN A 6 -78.58 40.59 14.42
N ILE A 7 -78.99 39.85 15.44
CA ILE A 7 -78.11 39.14 16.37
C ILE A 7 -77.98 37.69 15.87
N PRO A 8 -76.76 37.22 15.53
CA PRO A 8 -76.49 35.80 15.45
C PRO A 8 -75.75 35.29 16.69
N ALA A 9 -76.12 34.07 17.07
CA ALA A 9 -75.71 33.24 18.20
C ALA A 9 -74.18 33.06 18.37
N PRO A 10 -73.72 32.69 19.59
CA PRO A 10 -72.31 32.51 19.87
C PRO A 10 -71.75 31.28 19.13
N PRO A 11 -70.58 31.37 18.48
CA PRO A 11 -69.90 30.19 18.00
C PRO A 11 -69.22 29.48 19.18
N SER A 12 -69.62 28.21 19.31
CA SER A 12 -68.98 27.08 19.97
C SER A 12 -67.51 27.25 20.35
N SER A 13 -67.23 27.00 21.63
CA SER A 13 -65.89 26.70 22.16
C SER A 13 -65.36 25.41 21.54
N GLY A 14 -64.70 25.52 20.39
CA GLY A 14 -63.76 24.53 19.90
C GLY A 14 -62.40 24.82 20.51
N THR A 15 -62.02 24.06 21.54
CA THR A 15 -60.63 23.97 21.98
C THR A 15 -59.80 23.30 20.88
N GLU A 16 -59.28 24.10 19.96
CA GLU A 16 -58.13 23.68 19.17
C GLU A 16 -56.89 23.78 20.07
N THR A 17 -56.40 22.64 20.51
CA THR A 17 -55.05 22.50 21.05
C THR A 17 -54.06 22.83 19.95
N VAL A 18 -53.60 24.07 19.91
CA VAL A 18 -52.46 24.50 19.08
C VAL A 18 -51.22 23.76 19.61
N THR A 19 -50.82 22.69 18.95
CA THR A 19 -49.51 22.06 19.16
C THR A 19 -48.45 23.10 18.75
N PRO A 20 -47.55 23.53 19.64
CA PRO A 20 -46.53 24.51 19.28
C PRO A 20 -45.63 23.89 18.21
N ALA A 21 -45.62 24.47 17.02
CA ALA A 21 -44.65 24.16 15.98
C ALA A 21 -43.25 24.26 16.59
N ARG A 22 -42.54 23.14 16.71
CA ARG A 22 -41.28 23.06 17.46
C ARG A 22 -40.15 23.69 16.64
N ASP A 23 -39.35 24.53 17.30
CA ASP A 23 -38.21 25.23 16.72
C ASP A 23 -37.08 24.25 16.33
N HIS A 24 -36.42 24.49 15.19
CA HIS A 24 -35.29 23.70 14.68
C HIS A 24 -34.19 23.57 15.72
N ASP A 25 -33.90 24.67 16.40
CA ASP A 25 -32.86 24.72 17.43
C ASP A 25 -33.19 23.79 18.61
N PHE A 26 -34.46 23.71 19.00
CA PHE A 26 -34.90 22.81 20.07
C PHE A 26 -34.74 21.35 19.67
N ALA A 27 -35.08 20.99 18.42
CA ALA A 27 -34.93 19.63 17.92
C ALA A 27 -33.45 19.18 17.88
N VAL A 28 -32.55 20.08 17.47
CA VAL A 28 -31.10 19.82 17.47
C VAL A 28 -30.56 19.68 18.90
N ILE A 29 -30.88 20.62 19.79
CA ILE A 29 -30.45 20.58 21.21
C ILE A 29 -30.94 19.30 21.89
N SER A 30 -32.17 18.88 21.58
CA SER A 30 -32.77 17.66 22.13
C SER A 30 -32.12 16.40 21.56
N ALA A 31 -31.82 16.36 20.25
CA ALA A 31 -31.12 15.24 19.63
C ALA A 31 -29.72 15.03 20.22
N CYS A 32 -29.02 16.13 20.51
CA CYS A 32 -27.69 16.11 21.13
C CYS A 32 -27.72 15.92 22.65
N HIS A 33 -28.90 15.85 23.29
CA HIS A 33 -29.06 15.70 24.74
C HIS A 33 -28.42 16.82 25.59
N ILE A 34 -28.36 18.05 25.06
CA ILE A 34 -27.70 19.20 25.72
C ILE A 34 -28.68 20.25 26.23
N VAL A 35 -29.93 19.86 26.50
CA VAL A 35 -30.98 20.76 26.99
C VAL A 35 -30.64 21.36 28.36
N GLY A 36 -29.77 20.70 29.16
CA GLY A 36 -29.31 21.17 30.46
C GLY A 36 -28.08 22.10 30.41
N ASP A 37 -27.40 22.18 29.26
CA ASP A 37 -26.07 22.78 29.18
C ASP A 37 -26.11 24.31 29.15
N SER A 38 -24.95 24.95 29.25
CA SER A 38 -24.83 26.41 29.14
C SER A 38 -25.33 26.91 27.77
N ALA A 39 -25.79 28.17 27.72
CA ALA A 39 -26.23 28.78 26.46
C ALA A 39 -25.11 28.81 25.41
N GLU A 40 -23.85 28.94 25.85
CA GLU A 40 -22.68 28.93 24.98
C GLU A 40 -22.49 27.56 24.30
N GLU A 41 -22.61 26.46 25.05
CA GLU A 41 -22.49 25.10 24.51
C GLU A 41 -23.64 24.73 23.57
N ARG A 42 -24.86 25.21 23.86
CA ARG A 42 -26.01 25.07 22.94
C ARG A 42 -25.76 25.80 21.62
N ILE A 43 -25.21 27.01 21.66
CA ILE A 43 -24.89 27.80 20.45
C ILE A 43 -23.79 27.12 19.62
N LYS A 44 -22.72 26.63 20.27
CA LYS A 44 -21.64 25.88 19.60
C LYS A 44 -22.16 24.63 18.91
N THR A 45 -22.99 23.86 19.60
CA THR A 45 -23.55 22.61 19.06
C THR A 45 -24.45 22.86 17.86
N LEU A 46 -25.35 23.86 17.95
CA LEU A 46 -26.18 24.27 16.81
C LEU A 46 -25.33 24.64 15.59
N PHE A 47 -24.23 25.35 15.83
CA PHE A 47 -23.30 25.73 14.77
C PHE A 47 -22.61 24.51 14.13
N ILE A 48 -22.14 23.55 14.92
CA ILE A 48 -21.49 22.32 14.41
C ILE A 48 -22.47 21.51 13.56
N VAL A 49 -23.72 21.36 14.02
CA VAL A 49 -24.77 20.61 13.31
C VAL A 49 -25.10 21.28 11.97
N ASP A 50 -25.20 22.61 11.95
CA ASP A 50 -25.39 23.38 10.72
C ASP A 50 -24.19 23.24 9.76
N ALA A 51 -22.96 23.31 10.27
CA ALA A 51 -21.73 23.18 9.49
C ALA A 51 -21.60 21.80 8.84
N LEU A 52 -22.01 20.75 9.56
CA LEU A 52 -22.08 19.38 9.05
C LEU A 52 -23.30 19.12 8.16
N LYS A 53 -24.18 20.12 7.95
CA LYS A 53 -25.42 19.99 7.15
C LYS A 53 -26.30 18.81 7.59
N LEU A 54 -26.31 18.51 8.87
CA LEU A 54 -27.19 17.53 9.47
C LEU A 54 -28.55 18.17 9.72
N ARG A 55 -29.62 17.39 9.58
CA ARG A 55 -30.98 17.81 9.85
C ARG A 55 -31.62 16.97 10.94
N PRO A 56 -32.33 17.60 11.89
CA PRO A 56 -33.15 16.86 12.82
C PRO A 56 -34.30 16.18 12.08
N PHE A 57 -34.56 14.92 12.43
CA PHE A 57 -35.74 14.19 12.03
C PHE A 57 -36.30 13.42 13.23
N THR A 58 -37.57 13.06 13.18
CA THR A 58 -38.27 12.44 14.30
C THR A 58 -38.41 10.94 14.07
N LEU A 59 -38.05 10.18 15.09
CA LEU A 59 -38.31 8.75 15.23
C LEU A 59 -39.40 8.55 16.27
N LEU A 60 -40.36 7.67 15.98
CA LEU A 60 -41.32 7.19 16.98
C LEU A 60 -40.81 5.86 17.56
N ASP A 61 -40.72 5.79 18.88
CA ASP A 61 -40.45 4.52 19.55
C ASP A 61 -41.70 3.62 19.59
N GLN A 62 -41.54 2.38 20.08
CA GLN A 62 -42.62 1.39 20.15
C GLN A 62 -43.81 1.82 21.02
N LEU A 63 -43.62 2.83 21.88
CA LEU A 63 -44.64 3.39 22.77
C LEU A 63 -45.22 4.70 22.20
N GLY A 64 -44.80 5.10 21.00
CA GLY A 64 -45.27 6.31 20.33
C GLY A 64 -44.60 7.60 20.80
N PHE A 65 -43.51 7.54 21.58
CA PHE A 65 -42.78 8.73 21.96
C PHE A 65 -41.83 9.19 20.86
N GLU A 66 -41.82 10.49 20.64
CA GLU A 66 -40.95 11.15 19.67
C GLU A 66 -39.52 11.29 20.22
N ARG A 67 -38.54 10.84 19.42
CA ARG A 67 -37.12 11.03 19.65
C ARG A 67 -36.52 11.78 18.47
N PHE A 68 -35.67 12.76 18.74
CA PHE A 68 -34.97 13.50 17.70
C PHE A 68 -33.64 12.82 17.38
N ALA A 69 -33.34 12.69 16.09
CA ALA A 69 -32.07 12.21 15.56
C ALA A 69 -31.55 13.15 14.48
N LEU A 70 -30.26 13.06 14.16
CA LEU A 70 -29.60 13.92 13.16
C LEU A 70 -29.07 13.08 12.00
N ALA A 71 -29.41 13.45 10.77
CA ALA A 71 -28.86 12.84 9.56
C ALA A 71 -28.85 13.82 8.39
N HIS A 72 -28.09 13.52 7.34
CA HIS A 72 -28.26 14.26 6.08
C HIS A 72 -29.62 13.96 5.46
N MET A 73 -30.23 14.95 4.81
CA MET A 73 -31.56 14.78 4.21
C MET A 73 -31.60 13.60 3.23
N THR A 74 -30.53 13.40 2.45
CA THR A 74 -30.42 12.26 1.52
C THR A 74 -30.44 10.88 2.20
N VAL A 75 -30.07 10.80 3.48
CA VAL A 75 -30.17 9.58 4.30
C VAL A 75 -31.59 9.44 4.82
N VAL A 76 -32.18 10.54 5.32
CA VAL A 76 -33.57 10.57 5.80
C VAL A 76 -34.56 10.19 4.70
N ASP A 77 -34.38 10.73 3.49
CA ASP A 77 -35.18 10.43 2.30
C ASP A 77 -35.11 8.96 1.88
N LYS A 78 -33.98 8.28 2.14
CA LYS A 78 -33.85 6.84 1.89
C LYS A 78 -34.51 6.01 2.98
N LEU A 79 -34.49 6.49 4.22
CA LEU A 79 -35.09 5.82 5.37
C LEU A 79 -36.62 5.94 5.38
N SER A 80 -37.17 7.04 4.85
CA SER A 80 -38.62 7.25 4.74
C SER A 80 -39.28 6.40 3.64
N ILE A 81 -38.50 5.83 2.71
CA ILE A 81 -39.01 4.89 1.70
C ILE A 81 -39.18 3.51 2.36
N GLY A 82 -40.40 3.22 2.81
CA GLY A 82 -40.81 1.88 3.25
C GLY A 82 -41.01 1.68 4.77
N GLN A 83 -40.84 2.72 5.59
CA GLN A 83 -41.13 2.66 7.03
C GLN A 83 -42.11 3.76 7.47
N VAL A 84 -43.15 3.37 8.22
CA VAL A 84 -44.24 4.25 8.69
C VAL A 84 -43.81 5.14 9.89
N ALA A 85 -42.68 4.84 10.53
CA ALA A 85 -42.29 5.44 11.82
C ALA A 85 -41.32 6.64 11.73
N ILE A 86 -40.97 7.11 10.52
CA ILE A 86 -39.99 8.19 10.33
C ILE A 86 -40.69 9.41 9.75
N HIS A 87 -40.75 10.49 10.54
CA HIS A 87 -41.36 11.76 10.11
C HIS A 87 -40.27 12.82 9.92
N THR A 88 -40.23 13.40 8.73
CA THR A 88 -39.36 14.54 8.43
C THR A 88 -40.01 15.82 8.93
N THR A 89 -39.25 16.66 9.65
CA THR A 89 -39.70 18.00 10.03
C THR A 89 -39.03 19.00 9.10
N ASP A 90 -39.79 19.54 8.15
CA ASP A 90 -39.32 20.62 7.28
C ASP A 90 -39.27 21.94 8.06
N LEU A 91 -38.12 22.23 8.67
CA LEU A 91 -37.88 23.47 9.40
C LEU A 91 -36.82 24.32 8.69
N PRO A 92 -37.04 25.64 8.51
CA PRO A 92 -36.12 26.54 7.82
C PRO A 92 -34.86 26.83 8.63
N GLN A 93 -33.68 26.79 7.97
CA GLN A 93 -32.38 27.05 8.59
C GLN A 93 -32.15 28.54 8.89
N LYS A 94 -31.51 28.85 10.02
CA LYS A 94 -30.83 30.13 10.27
C LYS A 94 -29.35 30.00 9.94
N LYS A 95 -28.89 30.60 8.84
CA LYS A 95 -27.45 30.66 8.51
C LYS A 95 -26.69 31.48 9.55
N ARG A 96 -25.76 30.87 10.29
CA ARG A 96 -24.87 31.53 11.26
C ARG A 96 -23.47 31.72 10.64
N LYS A 97 -22.87 32.91 10.77
CA LYS A 97 -21.51 33.20 10.28
C LYS A 97 -20.47 32.84 11.35
N LEU A 98 -19.37 32.22 10.93
CA LEU A 98 -18.21 31.90 11.77
C LEU A 98 -17.34 33.14 11.95
N GLU A 99 -16.94 33.46 13.18
CA GLU A 99 -15.66 34.15 13.42
C GLU A 99 -14.57 33.07 13.48
N GLN A 100 -13.65 33.10 12.51
CA GLN A 100 -12.51 32.21 12.47
C GLN A 100 -11.58 32.50 13.65
N GLY A 101 -11.31 31.49 14.48
CA GLY A 101 -10.20 31.54 15.41
C GLY A 101 -10.42 30.74 16.68
N LYS A 102 -10.03 29.47 16.65
CA LYS A 102 -9.31 28.72 17.71
C LYS A 102 -9.35 27.23 17.36
N ASP A 103 -8.26 26.75 16.78
CA ASP A 103 -8.02 25.31 16.68
C ASP A 103 -7.93 24.70 18.09
N CYS A 104 -8.58 23.56 18.28
CA CYS A 104 -8.53 22.80 19.52
C CYS A 104 -7.08 22.30 19.77
N PRO A 105 -6.42 22.72 20.87
CA PRO A 105 -5.03 22.34 21.14
C PRO A 105 -4.83 20.85 21.46
N THR A 106 -5.91 20.10 21.71
CA THR A 106 -5.89 18.65 21.98
C THR A 106 -6.19 17.80 20.75
N CYS A 107 -6.59 18.44 19.64
CA CYS A 107 -7.12 17.79 18.46
C CYS A 107 -6.09 17.86 17.32
N SER A 108 -4.85 17.41 17.55
CA SER A 108 -3.93 17.20 16.43
C SER A 108 -4.44 16.01 15.61
N PRO A 109 -4.76 16.17 14.31
CA PRO A 109 -5.10 15.01 13.49
C PRO A 109 -3.90 14.06 13.52
N SER A 110 -4.13 12.85 14.04
CA SER A 110 -3.12 11.78 14.11
C SER A 110 -2.70 11.27 12.71
N THR A 111 -3.35 11.77 11.66
CA THR A 111 -3.32 11.23 10.31
C THR A 111 -3.06 12.37 9.33
N ALA A 112 -2.26 12.10 8.28
CA ALA A 112 -1.93 13.10 7.26
C ALA A 112 -3.20 13.70 6.60
N PRO A 113 -3.24 15.03 6.38
CA PRO A 113 -4.36 15.71 5.76
C PRO A 113 -4.84 15.08 4.45
N GLY A 114 -6.11 14.70 4.37
CA GLY A 114 -6.76 14.10 3.21
C GLY A 114 -6.51 12.61 3.03
N LEU A 115 -5.96 11.92 4.03
CA LEU A 115 -5.89 10.45 4.10
C LEU A 115 -6.93 9.87 5.08
N GLU A 116 -7.47 10.69 5.98
CA GLU A 116 -8.31 10.29 7.11
C GLU A 116 -9.55 9.51 6.67
N GLN A 117 -10.26 10.04 5.67
CA GLN A 117 -11.46 9.41 5.16
C GLN A 117 -11.17 8.05 4.53
N LEU A 118 -10.06 7.92 3.80
CA LEU A 118 -9.66 6.64 3.20
C LEU A 118 -9.39 5.60 4.29
N LEU A 119 -8.62 5.95 5.33
CA LEU A 119 -8.32 4.99 6.40
C LEU A 119 -9.57 4.61 7.18
N ALA A 120 -10.45 5.58 7.48
CA ALA A 120 -11.67 5.35 8.23
C ALA A 120 -12.70 4.48 7.47
N LEU A 121 -12.77 4.62 6.14
CA LEU A 121 -13.69 3.85 5.30
C LEU A 121 -13.09 2.55 4.75
N SER A 122 -11.80 2.31 4.98
CA SER A 122 -11.13 1.12 4.51
C SER A 122 -11.75 -0.14 5.13
N PRO A 123 -11.86 -1.26 4.39
CA PRO A 123 -12.21 -2.56 4.98
C PRO A 123 -11.18 -3.06 6.00
N TYR A 124 -10.03 -2.39 6.12
CA TYR A 124 -8.95 -2.68 7.05
C TYR A 124 -8.72 -1.54 8.06
N ALA A 125 -9.72 -0.67 8.27
CA ALA A 125 -9.61 0.54 9.10
C ALA A 125 -9.01 0.27 10.47
N ALA A 126 -9.46 -0.78 11.17
CA ALA A 126 -8.98 -1.12 12.50
C ALA A 126 -7.46 -1.34 12.55
N THR A 127 -6.91 -2.08 11.58
CA THR A 127 -5.46 -2.27 11.42
C THR A 127 -4.76 -0.96 11.03
N LEU A 128 -5.28 -0.24 10.03
CA LEU A 128 -4.61 0.94 9.47
C LEU A 128 -4.58 2.14 10.43
N LEU A 129 -5.62 2.31 11.26
CA LEU A 129 -5.72 3.39 12.24
C LEU A 129 -4.75 3.24 13.42
N THR A 130 -4.10 2.08 13.57
CA THR A 130 -2.98 1.90 14.52
C THR A 130 -1.67 2.51 14.03
N ARG A 131 -1.61 2.92 12.76
CA ARG A 131 -0.41 3.44 12.11
C ARG A 131 -0.51 4.94 11.89
N LYS A 132 0.65 5.57 11.75
CA LYS A 132 0.77 7.00 11.42
C LYS A 132 1.42 7.14 10.06
N PHE A 133 0.86 8.03 9.26
CA PHE A 133 1.36 8.31 7.92
C PHE A 133 1.62 9.79 7.74
N VAL A 134 2.62 10.11 6.92
CA VAL A 134 2.95 11.46 6.46
C VAL A 134 2.95 11.48 4.94
N GLU A 135 2.51 12.58 4.32
CA GLU A 135 2.62 12.71 2.86
C GLU A 135 4.09 12.93 2.48
N LEU A 136 4.52 12.36 1.35
CA LEU A 136 5.86 12.56 0.80
C LEU A 136 6.12 14.06 0.58
N ASP A 137 7.15 14.59 1.22
CA ASP A 137 7.51 16.01 1.13
C ASP A 137 8.74 16.26 0.24
N THR A 138 9.15 17.52 0.13
CA THR A 138 10.30 17.93 -0.69
C THR A 138 11.61 17.33 -0.18
N ALA A 139 11.85 17.28 1.13
CA ALA A 139 13.09 16.75 1.70
C ALA A 139 13.22 15.25 1.41
N MET A 140 12.12 14.50 1.52
CA MET A 140 12.08 13.09 1.16
C MET A 140 12.25 12.89 -0.35
N CYS A 141 11.68 13.76 -1.20
CA CYS A 141 11.92 13.72 -2.64
C CYS A 141 13.40 13.92 -2.99
N GLU A 142 14.08 14.85 -2.31
CA GLU A 142 15.52 15.08 -2.47
C GLU A 142 16.33 13.85 -2.06
N LEU A 143 16.04 13.27 -0.89
CA LEU A 143 16.68 12.04 -0.41
C LEU A 143 16.52 10.88 -1.41
N LEU A 144 15.32 10.70 -1.97
CA LEU A 144 15.00 9.67 -2.97
C LEU A 144 15.76 9.86 -4.30
N ASN A 145 16.31 11.05 -4.54
CA ASN A 145 17.03 11.42 -5.76
C ASN A 145 18.54 11.64 -5.54
N GLU A 146 19.08 11.31 -4.36
CA GLU A 146 20.52 11.41 -4.10
C GLU A 146 21.33 10.34 -4.87
N ASP A 147 22.61 10.64 -5.15
CA ASP A 147 23.47 9.77 -5.97
C ASP A 147 23.99 8.55 -5.21
N TRP A 148 23.43 7.39 -5.54
CA TRP A 148 23.83 6.10 -4.97
C TRP A 148 25.25 5.66 -5.36
N THR A 149 25.86 6.28 -6.37
CA THR A 149 27.26 5.99 -6.76
C THR A 149 28.22 6.37 -5.63
N LEU A 150 27.93 7.47 -4.94
CA LEU A 150 28.76 7.99 -3.84
C LEU A 150 28.21 7.59 -2.47
N GLN A 151 26.92 7.25 -2.40
CA GLN A 151 26.21 6.93 -1.17
C GLN A 151 25.42 5.62 -1.32
N PRO A 152 26.10 4.46 -1.39
CA PRO A 152 25.46 3.17 -1.64
C PRO A 152 24.49 2.76 -0.53
N GLN A 153 24.64 3.27 0.70
CA GLN A 153 23.73 2.97 1.81
C GLN A 153 22.30 3.46 1.54
N LEU A 154 22.14 4.47 0.69
CA LEU A 154 20.84 5.05 0.37
C LEU A 154 19.89 4.08 -0.32
N GLN A 155 20.39 3.02 -0.96
CA GLN A 155 19.53 1.99 -1.53
C GLN A 155 18.71 1.26 -0.45
N TYR A 156 19.29 1.02 0.73
CA TYR A 156 18.59 0.37 1.84
C TYR A 156 17.62 1.35 2.51
N ALA A 157 18.07 2.60 2.69
CA ALA A 157 17.24 3.68 3.23
C ALA A 157 16.00 3.92 2.38
N CYS A 158 16.14 4.03 1.06
CA CYS A 158 15.04 4.27 0.13
C CYS A 158 14.06 3.09 0.09
N ALA A 159 14.57 1.85 0.12
CA ALA A 159 13.70 0.67 0.19
C ALA A 159 12.87 0.68 1.49
N GLN A 160 13.52 0.92 2.64
CA GLN A 160 12.86 0.99 3.94
C GLN A 160 11.84 2.13 4.02
N LEU A 161 12.18 3.32 3.51
CA LEU A 161 11.31 4.49 3.51
C LEU A 161 10.01 4.24 2.73
N LEU A 162 10.09 3.51 1.62
CA LEU A 162 8.92 3.19 0.78
C LEU A 162 8.13 1.97 1.24
N ALA A 163 8.67 1.17 2.17
CA ALA A 163 8.02 -0.03 2.66
C ALA A 163 6.77 0.30 3.49
N GLY A 164 5.61 -0.23 3.08
CA GLY A 164 4.33 0.09 3.69
C GLY A 164 3.75 1.45 3.27
N SER A 165 4.31 2.09 2.25
CA SER A 165 3.75 3.33 1.70
C SER A 165 2.36 3.12 1.10
N ILE A 166 1.54 4.17 1.08
CA ILE A 166 0.20 4.18 0.47
C ILE A 166 0.25 5.07 -0.77
N PHE A 167 -0.17 4.52 -1.90
CA PHE A 167 -0.47 5.31 -3.11
C PHE A 167 -1.98 5.54 -3.17
N PHE A 168 -2.39 6.79 -3.16
CA PHE A 168 -3.80 7.19 -3.22
C PHE A 168 -4.05 8.07 -4.43
N ASN A 169 -4.75 7.54 -5.43
CA ASN A 169 -5.12 8.29 -6.62
C ASN A 169 -6.42 9.05 -6.38
N THR A 170 -6.30 10.35 -6.14
CA THR A 170 -7.44 11.21 -5.77
C THR A 170 -8.42 11.43 -6.91
N ARG A 171 -8.05 11.09 -8.15
CA ARG A 171 -8.94 11.22 -9.31
C ARG A 171 -9.92 10.06 -9.40
N LYS A 172 -9.47 8.84 -9.15
CA LYS A 172 -10.31 7.63 -9.17
C LYS A 172 -10.89 7.29 -7.80
N GLY A 173 -10.24 7.76 -6.73
CA GLY A 173 -10.56 7.36 -5.36
C GLY A 173 -10.01 5.99 -4.97
N ASP A 174 -9.20 5.35 -5.83
CA ASP A 174 -8.56 4.08 -5.52
C ASP A 174 -7.25 4.28 -4.75
N ALA A 175 -6.95 3.33 -3.87
CA ALA A 175 -5.75 3.37 -3.05
C ALA A 175 -5.15 1.98 -2.85
N VAL A 176 -3.83 1.94 -2.70
CA VAL A 176 -3.10 0.69 -2.48
C VAL A 176 -2.01 0.90 -1.43
N MET A 177 -1.84 -0.07 -0.54
CA MET A 177 -0.69 -0.18 0.35
C MET A 177 0.37 -1.07 -0.27
N ASN A 178 1.60 -0.57 -0.29
CA ASN A 178 2.77 -1.22 -0.86
C ASN A 178 3.45 -2.09 0.20
N ASN A 179 3.05 -3.36 0.26
CA ASN A 179 3.51 -4.32 1.26
C ASN A 179 5.00 -4.66 1.10
N VAL A 180 5.47 -4.86 -0.12
CA VAL A 180 6.87 -5.20 -0.40
C VAL A 180 7.40 -4.37 -1.56
N VAL A 181 8.57 -3.75 -1.35
CA VAL A 181 9.23 -2.84 -2.29
C VAL A 181 10.64 -3.33 -2.57
N GLU A 182 11.02 -3.32 -3.85
CA GLU A 182 12.37 -3.62 -4.30
C GLU A 182 12.94 -2.44 -5.06
N VAL A 183 14.15 -2.01 -4.72
CA VAL A 183 14.76 -0.86 -5.40
C VAL A 183 15.90 -1.26 -6.33
N TYR A 184 16.00 -0.53 -7.44
CA TYR A 184 16.94 -0.81 -8.53
C TYR A 184 17.65 0.47 -8.95
N GLY A 185 18.98 0.49 -8.86
CA GLY A 185 19.75 1.68 -9.25
C GLY A 185 19.65 1.92 -10.76
N ARG A 186 19.68 3.18 -11.20
CA ARG A 186 19.52 3.51 -12.63
C ARG A 186 20.79 3.47 -13.47
N LYS A 187 21.97 3.60 -12.87
CA LYS A 187 23.25 3.63 -13.62
C LYS A 187 23.83 2.22 -13.77
N LYS A 188 24.49 1.95 -14.90
CA LYS A 188 25.12 0.63 -15.17
C LYS A 188 26.16 0.25 -14.12
N SER A 189 26.95 1.22 -13.68
CA SER A 189 27.97 1.05 -12.64
C SER A 189 27.38 0.81 -11.27
N VAL A 190 26.14 1.24 -11.03
CA VAL A 190 25.45 1.08 -9.75
C VAL A 190 24.69 -0.23 -9.71
N ASP A 191 23.95 -0.58 -10.77
CA ASP A 191 23.15 -1.80 -10.77
C ASP A 191 23.12 -2.46 -12.15
N ALA A 192 23.49 -3.74 -12.18
CA ALA A 192 23.38 -4.55 -13.37
C ALA A 192 21.91 -4.67 -13.82
N HIS A 193 20.96 -4.63 -12.89
CA HIS A 193 19.53 -4.84 -13.11
C HIS A 193 18.72 -3.57 -13.38
N ARG A 194 19.39 -2.44 -13.63
CA ARG A 194 18.74 -1.18 -13.98
C ARG A 194 17.74 -1.31 -15.13
N GLU A 195 16.77 -0.40 -15.13
CA GLU A 195 15.96 -0.12 -16.30
C GLU A 195 16.83 0.27 -17.52
N ARG A 196 16.51 -0.28 -18.69
CA ARG A 196 17.27 -0.02 -19.92
C ARG A 196 16.63 1.13 -20.70
N PHE A 197 17.37 2.22 -20.82
CA PHE A 197 17.02 3.34 -21.70
C PHE A 197 17.52 3.02 -23.11
N SER A 198 16.61 2.67 -24.02
CA SER A 198 16.93 2.53 -25.44
C SER A 198 15.84 3.16 -26.30
N ALA A 199 16.24 3.64 -27.47
CA ALA A 199 15.32 4.03 -28.52
C ALA A 199 15.26 2.91 -29.56
N LYS A 200 14.06 2.46 -29.93
CA LYS A 200 13.85 1.57 -31.06
C LYS A 200 13.19 2.37 -32.18
N LYS A 201 13.78 2.35 -33.38
CA LYS A 201 13.27 3.08 -34.56
C LYS A 201 12.98 4.56 -34.26
N SER A 202 13.89 5.23 -33.56
CA SER A 202 13.77 6.64 -33.15
C SER A 202 12.63 6.97 -32.18
N VAL A 203 11.94 5.96 -31.65
CA VAL A 203 10.96 6.14 -30.56
C VAL A 203 11.61 5.72 -29.26
N ALA A 204 11.65 6.63 -28.29
CA ALA A 204 12.09 6.32 -26.95
C ALA A 204 11.11 5.34 -26.30
N ASN A 205 11.63 4.27 -25.68
CA ASN A 205 10.77 3.36 -24.91
C ASN A 205 10.11 4.10 -23.74
N LYS A 206 8.89 3.72 -23.38
CA LYS A 206 8.26 4.19 -22.13
C LYS A 206 9.14 3.77 -20.96
N THR A 207 9.43 4.70 -20.05
CA THR A 207 10.28 4.42 -18.88
C THR A 207 9.64 4.91 -17.60
N SER A 208 10.21 4.50 -16.46
CA SER A 208 9.79 5.04 -15.15
C SER A 208 10.37 6.42 -14.84
N LEU A 209 11.13 7.06 -15.73
CA LEU A 209 11.68 8.38 -15.42
C LEU A 209 10.58 9.41 -15.15
N PRO A 210 10.74 10.27 -14.13
CA PRO A 210 9.84 11.38 -13.89
C PRO A 210 9.72 12.30 -15.12
N PRO A 211 8.50 12.77 -15.47
CA PRO A 211 8.34 13.86 -16.42
C PRO A 211 9.06 15.13 -15.94
N ALA A 212 9.53 15.94 -16.90
CA ALA A 212 10.23 17.19 -16.58
C ALA A 212 9.32 18.25 -15.92
N THR A 213 8.01 18.20 -16.16
CA THR A 213 7.02 19.14 -15.62
C THR A 213 5.71 18.42 -15.31
N GLY A 214 4.85 19.07 -14.51
CA GLY A 214 3.53 18.52 -14.17
C GLY A 214 3.58 17.36 -13.17
N THR A 215 4.70 17.19 -12.46
CA THR A 215 4.80 16.24 -11.36
C THR A 215 4.31 16.86 -10.06
N ARG A 216 3.61 16.06 -9.25
CA ARG A 216 3.18 16.48 -7.90
C ARG A 216 4.37 16.50 -6.94
N TYR A 217 5.17 15.46 -7.02
CA TYR A 217 6.39 15.29 -6.25
C TYR A 217 7.56 15.52 -7.20
N ARG A 218 8.44 16.46 -6.83
CA ARG A 218 9.61 16.79 -7.65
C ARG A 218 10.45 15.54 -7.84
N ASP A 219 10.76 15.21 -9.09
CA ASP A 219 11.67 14.11 -9.44
C ASP A 219 11.23 12.73 -8.91
N VAL A 220 9.94 12.56 -8.59
CA VAL A 220 9.35 11.31 -8.11
C VAL A 220 8.03 11.05 -8.85
N TRP A 221 7.88 9.86 -9.43
CA TRP A 221 6.77 9.57 -10.33
C TRP A 221 6.22 8.15 -10.18
N PRO A 222 5.03 7.96 -9.60
CA PRO A 222 4.37 6.67 -9.55
C PRO A 222 3.72 6.35 -10.91
N LEU A 223 3.93 5.16 -11.44
CA LEU A 223 3.37 4.74 -12.73
C LEU A 223 3.25 3.22 -12.84
N THR A 224 2.50 2.77 -13.85
CA THR A 224 2.50 1.38 -14.28
C THR A 224 3.24 1.22 -15.61
N LEU A 225 4.23 0.32 -15.61
CA LEU A 225 5.00 -0.08 -16.80
C LEU A 225 4.48 -1.42 -17.33
N SER A 226 4.36 -1.54 -18.65
CA SER A 226 4.03 -2.81 -19.30
C SER A 226 5.33 -3.56 -19.61
N ASP A 227 5.43 -4.79 -19.13
CA ASP A 227 6.53 -5.72 -19.38
C ASP A 227 5.97 -7.03 -19.98
N PRO A 228 6.76 -7.83 -20.73
CA PRO A 228 6.31 -9.13 -21.21
C PRO A 228 5.74 -10.05 -20.12
N ASP A 229 6.23 -9.95 -18.89
CA ASP A 229 5.75 -10.75 -17.75
C ASP A 229 4.49 -10.16 -17.07
N GLY A 230 4.00 -9.00 -17.54
CA GLY A 230 2.84 -8.32 -16.99
C GLY A 230 3.06 -6.83 -16.72
N GLU A 231 2.01 -6.18 -16.23
CA GLU A 231 2.09 -4.78 -15.81
C GLU A 231 2.76 -4.68 -14.43
N ARG A 232 3.64 -3.70 -14.23
CA ARG A 232 4.40 -3.51 -12.99
C ARG A 232 4.11 -2.15 -12.40
N LEU A 233 3.72 -2.10 -11.12
CA LEU A 233 3.58 -0.84 -10.38
C LEU A 233 4.96 -0.40 -9.91
N VAL A 234 5.36 0.82 -10.29
CA VAL A 234 6.71 1.34 -10.06
C VAL A 234 6.63 2.76 -9.53
N LEU A 235 7.54 3.10 -8.61
CA LEU A 235 7.90 4.48 -8.31
C LEU A 235 9.23 4.81 -8.97
N GLY A 236 9.23 5.73 -9.91
CA GLY A 236 10.46 6.16 -10.57
C GLY A 236 11.04 7.43 -9.96
N THR A 237 12.36 7.47 -9.81
CA THR A 237 13.13 8.68 -9.46
C THR A 237 14.22 8.92 -10.51
N HIS A 238 15.16 9.85 -10.33
CA HIS A 238 16.36 9.94 -11.18
C HIS A 238 17.49 9.00 -10.76
N SER A 239 17.53 8.59 -9.49
CA SER A 239 18.58 7.72 -8.96
C SER A 239 18.24 6.23 -9.08
N PHE A 240 16.97 5.88 -8.91
CA PHE A 240 16.52 4.50 -8.86
C PHE A 240 15.07 4.35 -9.36
N ASN A 241 14.61 3.11 -9.44
CA ASN A 241 13.20 2.77 -9.54
C ASN A 241 12.83 1.77 -8.44
N ALA A 242 11.68 1.98 -7.79
CA ALA A 242 11.11 1.11 -6.78
C ALA A 242 10.02 0.26 -7.44
N LEU A 243 10.23 -1.05 -7.54
CA LEU A 243 9.23 -2.01 -7.97
C LEU A 243 8.39 -2.44 -6.76
N ILE A 244 7.07 -2.35 -6.88
CA ILE A 244 6.15 -2.90 -5.89
C ILE A 244 5.92 -4.37 -6.23
N THR A 245 6.31 -5.26 -5.31
CA THR A 245 6.23 -6.72 -5.50
C THR A 245 5.21 -7.38 -4.59
N SER A 246 4.62 -6.63 -3.65
CA SER A 246 3.37 -7.01 -3.04
C SER A 246 2.57 -5.78 -2.66
N SER A 247 1.25 -5.84 -2.85
CA SER A 247 0.36 -4.73 -2.51
C SER A 247 -1.08 -5.17 -2.28
N ILE A 248 -1.84 -4.39 -1.52
CA ILE A 248 -3.26 -4.64 -1.21
C ILE A 248 -4.08 -3.36 -1.39
N ARG A 249 -5.27 -3.46 -2.00
CA ARG A 249 -6.19 -2.33 -2.18
C ARG A 249 -6.72 -1.88 -0.82
N LEU A 250 -6.78 -0.57 -0.57
CA LEU A 250 -7.28 -0.04 0.71
C LEU A 250 -8.69 0.50 0.62
N ASP A 251 -9.18 0.81 -0.57
CA ASP A 251 -10.52 1.36 -0.81
C ASP A 251 -11.58 0.27 -1.02
N CYS A 252 -11.17 -0.99 -1.26
CA CYS A 252 -12.05 -2.13 -1.42
C CYS A 252 -11.38 -3.44 -0.97
N ARG A 253 -12.18 -4.49 -0.77
CA ARG A 253 -11.66 -5.86 -0.62
C ARG A 253 -11.42 -6.43 -2.01
N ASP A 254 -10.15 -6.65 -2.34
CA ASP A 254 -9.70 -7.26 -3.59
C ASP A 254 -8.53 -8.20 -3.29
N ARG A 255 -8.12 -8.99 -4.28
CA ARG A 255 -6.96 -9.88 -4.15
C ARG A 255 -5.68 -9.07 -3.89
N VAL A 256 -4.84 -9.63 -3.03
CA VAL A 256 -3.48 -9.14 -2.84
C VAL A 256 -2.70 -9.37 -4.11
N SER A 257 -1.97 -8.35 -4.58
CA SER A 257 -0.99 -8.52 -5.64
C SER A 257 0.29 -9.08 -5.03
N VAL A 258 0.80 -10.20 -5.54
CA VAL A 258 2.05 -10.83 -5.07
C VAL A 258 2.94 -11.15 -6.27
N GLY A 259 4.20 -10.76 -6.18
CA GLY A 259 5.16 -10.80 -7.27
C GLY A 259 5.25 -9.46 -8.04
N GLY A 260 6.11 -9.42 -9.05
CA GLY A 260 6.37 -8.18 -9.80
C GLY A 260 5.23 -7.68 -10.70
N ALA A 261 4.15 -8.45 -10.89
CA ALA A 261 3.01 -8.05 -11.69
C ALA A 261 1.89 -7.45 -10.81
N THR A 262 1.26 -6.37 -11.27
CA THR A 262 0.08 -5.73 -10.66
C THR A 262 -1.15 -5.91 -11.55
N SER A 263 -2.28 -6.25 -10.95
CA SER A 263 -3.57 -6.34 -11.64
C SER A 263 -4.64 -5.42 -11.03
N THR A 264 -4.50 -5.03 -9.76
CA THR A 264 -5.57 -4.38 -9.00
C THR A 264 -5.42 -2.86 -8.95
N PHE A 265 -4.21 -2.30 -8.99
CA PHE A 265 -3.96 -0.86 -9.00
C PHE A 265 -3.04 -0.47 -10.16
N ARG A 266 -3.55 0.38 -11.07
CA ARG A 266 -2.88 0.70 -12.35
C ARG A 266 -2.91 2.19 -12.67
N LEU A 267 -1.72 2.73 -12.91
CA LEU A 267 -1.44 4.12 -13.28
C LEU A 267 -0.92 4.17 -14.72
N LEU A 268 -1.83 3.95 -15.68
CA LEU A 268 -1.47 3.77 -17.09
C LEU A 268 -1.21 5.10 -17.82
N ASP A 269 -1.89 6.17 -17.39
CA ASP A 269 -1.79 7.51 -17.95
C ASP A 269 -1.23 8.53 -16.95
N ALA A 270 -0.67 9.62 -17.50
CA ALA A 270 0.01 10.65 -16.72
C ALA A 270 -0.92 11.42 -15.77
N GLN A 271 -2.22 11.51 -16.06
CA GLN A 271 -3.16 12.22 -15.21
C GLN A 271 -3.41 11.44 -13.91
N ASN A 272 -3.55 10.11 -14.00
CA ASN A 272 -3.64 9.26 -12.81
C ASN A 272 -2.34 9.27 -11.99
N SER A 273 -1.19 9.22 -12.65
CA SER A 273 0.11 9.38 -11.97
C SER A 273 0.24 10.73 -11.25
N ALA A 274 -0.11 11.85 -11.91
CA ALA A 274 -0.06 13.19 -11.32
C ALA A 274 -1.06 13.39 -10.17
N ALA A 275 -2.21 12.71 -10.23
CA ALA A 275 -3.22 12.74 -9.18
C ALA A 275 -2.93 11.79 -8.01
N THR A 276 -1.87 10.98 -8.10
CA THR A 276 -1.51 10.04 -7.03
C THR A 276 -0.75 10.76 -5.94
N ARG A 277 -1.31 10.73 -4.72
CA ARG A 277 -0.64 11.11 -3.48
C ARG A 277 0.11 9.92 -2.90
N ILE A 278 1.29 10.18 -2.35
CA ILE A 278 2.14 9.16 -1.75
C ILE A 278 2.23 9.47 -0.26
N PHE A 279 1.81 8.52 0.57
CA PHE A 279 1.94 8.61 2.02
C PHE A 279 2.91 7.53 2.50
N LEU A 280 3.75 7.89 3.46
CA LEU A 280 4.77 7.03 4.03
C LEU A 280 4.42 6.73 5.47
N ASP A 281 4.67 5.50 5.89
CA ASP A 281 4.56 5.10 7.29
C ASP A 281 5.68 5.78 8.10
N VAL A 282 5.31 6.44 9.20
CA VAL A 282 6.25 7.25 10.00
C VAL A 282 7.41 6.42 10.55
N GLU A 283 7.16 5.19 11.00
CA GLU A 283 8.25 4.34 11.52
C GLU A 283 9.19 3.88 10.41
N SER A 284 8.65 3.60 9.20
CA SER A 284 9.45 3.35 8.00
C SER A 284 10.31 4.55 7.62
N VAL A 285 9.77 5.78 7.71
CA VAL A 285 10.53 7.02 7.48
C VAL A 285 11.67 7.14 8.49
N ASP A 286 11.40 7.00 9.78
CA ASP A 286 12.41 7.10 10.84
C ASP A 286 13.51 6.02 10.70
N ALA A 287 13.13 4.80 10.32
CA ALA A 287 14.08 3.73 10.02
C ALA A 287 14.93 4.06 8.78
N GLY A 288 14.31 4.54 7.70
CA GLY A 288 15.00 4.93 6.47
C GLY A 288 15.98 6.08 6.70
N LEU A 289 15.59 7.12 7.44
CA LEU A 289 16.46 8.26 7.77
C LEU A 289 17.67 7.84 8.62
N ARG A 290 17.49 6.94 9.59
CA ARG A 290 18.61 6.37 10.37
C ARG A 290 19.57 5.59 9.47
N MET A 291 19.06 4.83 8.50
CA MET A 291 19.90 4.13 7.53
C MET A 291 20.65 5.10 6.61
N ALA A 292 20.01 6.18 6.16
CA ALA A 292 20.63 7.18 5.30
C ALA A 292 21.85 7.84 5.96
N GLY A 293 21.74 8.12 7.27
CA GLY A 293 22.81 8.69 8.08
C GLY A 293 23.96 7.73 8.42
N ASN A 294 23.83 6.43 8.17
CA ASN A 294 24.84 5.42 8.49
C ASN A 294 25.44 4.79 7.22
N ARG A 295 26.68 5.17 6.90
CA ARG A 295 27.40 4.72 5.69
C ARG A 295 27.77 3.23 5.70
N ASP A 296 27.76 2.58 6.86
CA ASP A 296 28.11 1.16 6.99
C ASP A 296 26.92 0.23 6.74
N VAL A 297 25.72 0.78 6.50
CA VAL A 297 24.52 -0.02 6.23
C VAL A 297 24.66 -0.76 4.90
N CYS A 298 24.55 -2.09 4.99
CA CYS A 298 24.58 -2.99 3.83
C CYS A 298 23.36 -3.93 3.74
N PHE A 299 22.36 -3.73 4.61
CA PHE A 299 21.09 -4.47 4.65
C PHE A 299 20.00 -3.68 5.39
N ILE A 300 18.74 -4.01 5.13
CA ILE A 300 17.57 -3.38 5.76
C ILE A 300 17.34 -3.93 7.17
N SER A 301 17.46 -5.25 7.35
CA SER A 301 17.23 -5.92 8.63
C SER A 301 18.29 -6.99 8.89
N ALA A 302 18.69 -7.16 10.14
CA ALA A 302 19.56 -8.27 10.52
C ALA A 302 18.85 -9.63 10.44
N ARG A 303 17.50 -9.62 10.50
CA ARG A 303 16.64 -10.80 10.39
C ARG A 303 16.37 -11.13 8.93
N ASN A 304 16.31 -12.42 8.61
CA ASN A 304 15.92 -12.96 7.30
C ASN A 304 16.61 -12.25 6.12
N LYS A 305 17.94 -12.26 6.09
CA LYS A 305 18.70 -11.60 5.01
C LYS A 305 18.33 -12.11 3.62
N LEU A 306 18.04 -13.40 3.46
CA LEU A 306 17.62 -13.95 2.18
C LEU A 306 16.29 -13.35 1.69
N ASP A 307 15.37 -13.03 2.60
CA ASP A 307 14.11 -12.36 2.27
C ASP A 307 14.30 -10.92 1.80
N GLN A 308 15.48 -10.34 1.96
CA GLN A 308 15.80 -8.99 1.47
C GLN A 308 16.43 -9.01 0.07
N LEU A 309 16.69 -10.20 -0.49
CA LEU A 309 17.10 -10.35 -1.88
C LEU A 309 15.91 -10.09 -2.81
N ARG A 310 16.20 -9.41 -3.92
CA ARG A 310 15.20 -9.05 -4.94
C ARG A 310 14.76 -10.27 -5.75
N GLN A 311 13.60 -10.20 -6.41
CA GLN A 311 13.06 -11.29 -7.26
C GLN A 311 13.80 -11.45 -8.61
N LEU A 312 15.12 -11.51 -8.57
CA LEU A 312 15.98 -11.56 -9.75
C LEU A 312 16.13 -12.98 -10.30
N ARG A 313 16.18 -13.09 -11.63
CA ARG A 313 16.29 -14.37 -12.36
C ARG A 313 17.46 -14.40 -13.34
N SER A 314 18.40 -13.46 -13.22
CA SER A 314 19.54 -13.35 -14.13
C SER A 314 20.74 -12.69 -13.47
N LYS A 315 21.90 -12.72 -14.16
CA LYS A 315 23.15 -12.07 -13.72
C LYS A 315 23.60 -12.49 -12.33
N PHE A 316 23.44 -13.77 -12.00
CA PHE A 316 23.94 -14.39 -10.78
C PHE A 316 25.48 -14.30 -10.65
N ASN A 317 26.19 -13.96 -11.71
CA ASN A 317 27.60 -13.64 -11.66
C ASN A 317 27.92 -12.17 -11.30
N ASP A 318 26.93 -11.33 -11.02
CA ASP A 318 27.12 -9.92 -10.65
C ASP A 318 26.74 -9.69 -9.18
N GLY A 319 27.60 -8.97 -8.44
CA GLY A 319 27.39 -8.68 -7.02
C GLY A 319 26.12 -7.86 -6.76
N SER A 320 25.66 -7.04 -7.70
CA SER A 320 24.42 -6.26 -7.52
C SER A 320 23.17 -7.14 -7.41
N THR A 321 23.22 -8.39 -7.90
CA THR A 321 22.15 -9.38 -7.76
C THR A 321 21.87 -9.72 -6.30
N TYR A 322 22.88 -9.66 -5.45
CA TYR A 322 22.82 -10.12 -4.06
C TYR A 322 22.62 -8.97 -3.05
N ARG A 323 22.27 -7.78 -3.53
CA ARG A 323 21.99 -6.65 -2.66
C ARG A 323 20.67 -6.84 -1.93
N LEU A 324 20.72 -6.59 -0.62
CA LEU A 324 19.64 -6.76 0.34
C LEU A 324 18.69 -5.55 0.33
N CYS A 325 18.13 -5.24 -0.85
CA CYS A 325 17.36 -4.02 -1.14
C CYS A 325 15.86 -4.26 -1.33
N ARG A 326 15.33 -5.36 -0.77
CA ARG A 326 13.89 -5.65 -0.68
C ARG A 326 13.41 -5.40 0.74
N ALA A 327 12.45 -4.50 0.90
CA ALA A 327 11.88 -4.11 2.18
C ALA A 327 10.40 -4.47 2.23
N SER A 328 9.94 -4.89 3.40
CA SER A 328 8.53 -5.17 3.68
C SER A 328 7.97 -4.17 4.68
N GLY A 329 6.72 -3.77 4.48
CA GLY A 329 6.00 -2.90 5.41
C GLY A 329 5.75 -3.60 6.75
N PHE A 330 5.39 -2.81 7.76
CA PHE A 330 5.24 -3.28 9.13
C PHE A 330 4.30 -4.50 9.26
N LEU A 331 3.15 -4.46 8.59
CA LEU A 331 2.14 -5.53 8.66
C LEU A 331 2.60 -6.84 8.01
N THR A 332 3.50 -6.76 7.02
CA THR A 332 3.92 -7.88 6.17
C THR A 332 5.40 -8.21 6.35
N MET A 333 5.99 -7.88 7.50
CA MET A 333 7.42 -8.14 7.76
C MET A 333 7.75 -9.62 8.01
N ARG A 334 6.73 -10.46 8.25
CA ARG A 334 6.91 -11.90 8.46
C ARG A 334 7.32 -12.58 7.15
N HIS A 335 8.17 -13.59 7.23
CA HIS A 335 8.63 -14.33 6.05
C HIS A 335 7.47 -14.95 5.26
N THR A 336 6.39 -15.37 5.94
CA THR A 336 5.17 -15.91 5.31
C THR A 336 4.42 -14.91 4.44
N CYS A 337 4.61 -13.61 4.66
CA CYS A 337 3.96 -12.54 3.91
C CYS A 337 4.84 -12.01 2.76
N ASN A 338 6.07 -12.52 2.64
CA ASN A 338 7.00 -12.07 1.63
C ASN A 338 6.85 -12.92 0.36
N PRO A 339 6.82 -12.31 -0.84
CA PRO A 339 6.86 -13.07 -2.08
C PRO A 339 8.09 -13.99 -2.11
N TYR A 340 7.89 -15.26 -2.42
CA TYR A 340 8.97 -16.19 -2.71
C TYR A 340 9.78 -15.73 -3.93
N THR A 341 11.07 -16.01 -3.88
CA THR A 341 12.05 -15.76 -4.95
C THR A 341 12.80 -17.03 -5.25
N VAL A 342 13.66 -17.03 -6.27
CA VAL A 342 14.57 -18.15 -6.51
C VAL A 342 15.46 -18.44 -5.29
N PHE A 343 15.74 -17.44 -4.44
CA PHE A 343 16.62 -17.57 -3.28
C PHE A 343 15.91 -18.05 -2.01
N THR A 344 14.58 -17.96 -1.95
CA THR A 344 13.78 -18.28 -0.75
C THR A 344 12.79 -19.41 -0.98
N LEU A 345 12.60 -19.86 -2.23
CA LEU A 345 11.68 -20.95 -2.57
C LEU A 345 12.02 -22.27 -1.86
N ALA A 346 13.28 -22.48 -1.47
CA ALA A 346 13.69 -23.67 -0.74
C ALA A 346 13.01 -23.79 0.64
N ASP A 347 12.52 -22.69 1.20
CA ASP A 347 11.85 -22.66 2.49
C ASP A 347 10.32 -22.85 2.35
N PHE A 348 9.82 -23.16 1.15
CA PHE A 348 8.40 -23.41 0.91
C PHE A 348 7.99 -24.85 1.26
N ASP A 349 7.32 -25.03 2.39
CA ASP A 349 6.98 -26.34 2.96
C ASP A 349 6.09 -27.23 2.07
N GLN A 350 5.33 -26.66 1.13
CA GLN A 350 4.40 -27.41 0.28
C GLN A 350 5.03 -27.83 -1.07
N ALA A 351 6.35 -27.81 -1.19
CA ALA A 351 7.04 -28.26 -2.39
C ALA A 351 6.94 -29.80 -2.57
N HIS A 352 5.98 -30.26 -3.38
CA HIS A 352 5.79 -31.68 -3.69
C HIS A 352 6.82 -32.28 -4.67
N SER A 353 7.71 -31.46 -5.22
CA SER A 353 8.68 -31.84 -6.26
C SER A 353 10.10 -31.84 -5.70
N THR A 354 10.74 -33.01 -5.63
CA THR A 354 12.16 -33.13 -5.25
C THR A 354 13.07 -32.35 -6.21
N ASP A 355 12.72 -32.31 -7.50
CA ASP A 355 13.40 -31.53 -8.52
C ASP A 355 13.34 -30.02 -8.24
N GLY A 356 12.14 -29.48 -8.01
CA GLY A 356 11.95 -28.05 -7.72
C GLY A 356 12.71 -27.63 -6.46
N GLN A 357 12.66 -28.47 -5.42
CA GLN A 357 13.37 -28.25 -4.16
C GLN A 357 14.88 -28.26 -4.34
N ALA A 358 15.44 -29.18 -5.13
CA ALA A 358 16.87 -29.24 -5.39
C ALA A 358 17.38 -27.98 -6.10
N ALA A 359 16.65 -27.51 -7.11
CA ALA A 359 16.97 -26.27 -7.81
C ALA A 359 16.89 -25.04 -6.89
N ALA A 360 15.83 -24.94 -6.07
CA ALA A 360 15.68 -23.85 -5.11
C ALA A 360 16.80 -23.85 -4.07
N THR A 361 17.19 -25.03 -3.58
CA THR A 361 18.30 -25.19 -2.63
C THR A 361 19.62 -24.73 -3.24
N LEU A 362 19.89 -25.04 -4.52
CA LEU A 362 21.08 -24.54 -5.21
C LEU A 362 21.15 -23.00 -5.19
N PHE A 363 20.05 -22.32 -5.52
CA PHE A 363 20.03 -20.85 -5.49
C PHE A 363 20.24 -20.29 -4.09
N GLN A 364 19.66 -20.93 -3.07
CA GLN A 364 19.84 -20.53 -1.68
C GLN A 364 21.31 -20.68 -1.25
N GLU A 365 21.97 -21.79 -1.61
CA GLU A 365 23.40 -22.03 -1.33
C GLU A 365 24.30 -21.01 -2.05
N VAL A 366 24.02 -20.72 -3.32
CA VAL A 366 24.73 -19.66 -4.07
C VAL A 366 24.58 -18.31 -3.37
N ALA A 367 23.36 -17.92 -2.98
CA ALA A 367 23.12 -16.66 -2.29
C ALA A 367 23.80 -16.59 -0.93
N LYS A 368 23.72 -17.66 -0.13
CA LYS A 368 24.42 -17.76 1.17
C LYS A 368 25.93 -17.59 0.99
N SER A 369 26.53 -18.25 0.00
CA SER A 369 27.95 -18.11 -0.32
C SER A 369 28.32 -16.67 -0.67
N VAL A 370 27.55 -16.00 -1.52
CA VAL A 370 27.81 -14.59 -1.88
C VAL A 370 27.63 -13.63 -0.70
N LEU A 371 26.59 -13.83 0.11
CA LEU A 371 26.37 -12.97 1.28
C LEU A 371 27.47 -13.15 2.35
N ALA A 372 28.07 -14.33 2.45
CA ALA A 372 29.13 -14.62 3.41
C ALA A 372 30.52 -14.18 2.92
N PHE A 373 30.83 -14.38 1.63
CA PHE A 373 32.19 -14.26 1.09
C PHE A 373 32.35 -13.19 -0.01
N GLY A 374 31.26 -12.52 -0.40
CA GLY A 374 31.30 -11.45 -1.40
C GLY A 374 31.89 -11.90 -2.74
N MET A 375 32.98 -11.24 -3.16
CA MET A 375 33.67 -11.55 -4.42
C MET A 375 34.38 -12.91 -4.42
N GLU A 376 34.71 -13.45 -3.23
CA GLU A 376 35.39 -14.73 -3.06
C GLU A 376 34.40 -15.91 -2.99
N ALA A 377 33.11 -15.63 -3.16
CA ALA A 377 32.07 -16.65 -3.11
C ALA A 377 32.29 -17.75 -4.15
N ALA A 378 32.24 -18.99 -3.66
CA ALA A 378 32.45 -20.17 -4.45
C ALA A 378 31.30 -21.17 -4.26
N LEU A 379 31.02 -21.93 -5.31
CA LEU A 379 30.10 -23.06 -5.31
C LEU A 379 30.90 -24.35 -5.26
N LYS A 380 30.52 -25.29 -4.37
CA LYS A 380 31.19 -26.58 -4.20
C LYS A 380 30.57 -27.65 -5.09
N ARG A 381 31.42 -28.48 -5.72
CA ARG A 381 31.01 -29.57 -6.62
C ARG A 381 30.12 -30.56 -5.89
N ASP A 382 30.55 -31.01 -4.70
CA ASP A 382 29.82 -32.01 -3.91
C ASP A 382 28.41 -31.57 -3.54
N ALA A 383 28.22 -30.28 -3.26
CA ALA A 383 26.90 -29.73 -2.97
C ALA A 383 25.97 -29.84 -4.19
N VAL A 384 26.47 -29.52 -5.39
CA VAL A 384 25.69 -29.65 -6.63
C VAL A 384 25.41 -31.11 -6.96
N THR A 385 26.40 -31.99 -6.80
CA THR A 385 26.27 -33.43 -7.04
C THR A 385 25.24 -34.06 -6.10
N ALA A 386 25.25 -33.71 -4.81
CA ALA A 386 24.27 -34.18 -3.84
C ALA A 386 22.84 -33.76 -4.21
N LEU A 387 22.65 -32.50 -4.61
CA LEU A 387 21.36 -32.02 -5.11
C LEU A 387 20.93 -32.78 -6.36
N ARG A 388 21.86 -33.05 -7.29
CA ARG A 388 21.60 -33.80 -8.51
C ARG A 388 21.13 -35.24 -8.24
N THR A 389 21.68 -35.90 -7.22
CA THR A 389 21.29 -37.26 -6.82
C THR A 389 19.86 -37.31 -6.30
N SER A 390 19.35 -36.22 -5.72
CA SER A 390 17.95 -36.11 -5.26
C SER A 390 16.92 -35.88 -6.38
N CYS A 391 17.38 -35.53 -7.58
CA CYS A 391 16.53 -35.27 -8.73
C CYS A 391 16.18 -36.54 -9.50
N LEU A 392 15.04 -36.50 -10.21
CA LEU A 392 14.64 -37.50 -11.17
C LEU A 392 15.69 -37.63 -12.29
N ALA A 393 15.99 -38.87 -12.70
CA ALA A 393 17.06 -39.17 -13.65
C ALA A 393 16.97 -38.38 -14.97
N ASN A 394 15.75 -38.18 -15.48
CA ASN A 394 15.48 -37.50 -16.75
C ASN A 394 14.79 -36.12 -16.59
N GLY A 395 14.70 -35.61 -15.37
CA GLY A 395 14.06 -34.32 -15.07
C GLY A 395 14.81 -33.14 -15.68
N ASN A 396 14.07 -32.08 -16.03
CA ASN A 396 14.67 -30.85 -16.57
C ASN A 396 15.63 -30.21 -15.56
N VAL A 397 15.32 -30.28 -14.26
CA VAL A 397 16.22 -29.81 -13.20
C VAL A 397 17.48 -30.67 -13.13
N GLY A 398 17.34 -32.00 -13.11
CA GLY A 398 18.50 -32.91 -13.10
C GLY A 398 19.47 -32.61 -14.24
N LYS A 399 18.97 -32.47 -15.47
CA LYS A 399 19.77 -32.10 -16.65
C LYS A 399 20.45 -30.73 -16.51
N ALA A 400 19.78 -29.76 -15.89
CA ALA A 400 20.37 -28.44 -15.63
C ALA A 400 21.50 -28.53 -14.59
N LEU A 401 21.31 -29.32 -13.52
CA LEU A 401 22.35 -29.57 -12.52
C LEU A 401 23.54 -30.33 -13.12
N ASP A 402 23.33 -31.29 -14.03
CA ASP A 402 24.42 -31.95 -14.77
C ASP A 402 25.28 -30.91 -15.53
N ARG A 403 24.64 -29.90 -16.15
CA ARG A 403 25.36 -28.81 -16.82
C ARG A 403 26.10 -27.90 -15.84
N VAL A 404 25.57 -27.70 -14.64
CA VAL A 404 26.28 -26.97 -13.57
C VAL A 404 27.51 -27.75 -13.12
N VAL A 405 27.41 -29.07 -12.91
CA VAL A 405 28.56 -29.94 -12.59
C VAL A 405 29.61 -29.90 -13.70
N ALA A 406 29.19 -29.85 -14.97
CA ALA A 406 30.10 -29.72 -16.10
C ALA A 406 30.84 -28.37 -16.16
N CYS A 407 30.41 -27.36 -15.40
CA CYS A 407 31.12 -26.08 -15.31
C CYS A 407 32.38 -26.15 -14.42
N PHE A 408 32.57 -27.23 -13.66
CA PHE A 408 33.72 -27.40 -12.79
C PHE A 408 34.93 -27.95 -13.56
N PRO A 409 36.11 -27.30 -13.51
CA PRO A 409 37.34 -27.85 -14.07
C PRO A 409 37.69 -29.21 -13.44
N ALA A 410 38.28 -30.14 -14.19
CA ALA A 410 38.52 -31.53 -13.74
C ALA A 410 39.18 -31.63 -12.35
N ASP A 411 40.17 -30.78 -12.08
CA ASP A 411 40.97 -30.82 -10.86
C ASP A 411 40.51 -29.85 -9.76
N HIS A 412 39.31 -29.27 -9.89
CA HIS A 412 38.80 -28.28 -8.95
C HIS A 412 37.45 -28.72 -8.35
N ASP A 413 37.35 -28.63 -7.03
CA ASP A 413 36.12 -28.92 -6.28
C ASP A 413 35.24 -27.68 -6.07
N THR A 414 35.74 -26.51 -6.48
CA THR A 414 35.01 -25.25 -6.35
C THR A 414 35.13 -24.42 -7.62
N ILE A 415 34.08 -23.66 -7.93
CA ILE A 415 34.10 -22.61 -8.96
C ILE A 415 33.64 -21.28 -8.36
N PRO A 416 34.18 -20.14 -8.81
CA PRO A 416 33.70 -18.83 -8.38
C PRO A 416 32.26 -18.62 -8.84
N VAL A 417 31.47 -17.92 -8.02
CA VAL A 417 30.11 -17.48 -8.38
C VAL A 417 30.18 -16.18 -9.16
N ILE A 418 30.80 -15.16 -8.57
CA ILE A 418 30.90 -13.83 -9.15
C ILE A 418 31.91 -13.84 -10.31
N GLY A 419 31.56 -13.18 -11.42
CA GLY A 419 32.34 -13.18 -12.66
C GLY A 419 32.21 -14.44 -13.53
N ASN A 420 31.61 -15.53 -13.02
CA ASN A 420 31.50 -16.79 -13.75
C ASN A 420 30.32 -16.81 -14.74
N VAL A 421 30.61 -16.45 -16.00
CA VAL A 421 29.61 -16.38 -17.07
C VAL A 421 29.02 -17.75 -17.43
N ALA A 422 29.81 -18.82 -17.38
CA ALA A 422 29.38 -20.17 -17.71
C ALA A 422 28.33 -20.67 -16.69
N LEU A 423 28.65 -20.54 -15.39
CA LEU A 423 27.71 -20.86 -14.31
C LEU A 423 26.44 -20.00 -14.40
N ASN A 424 26.59 -18.68 -14.61
CA ASN A 424 25.44 -17.78 -14.74
C ASN A 424 24.46 -18.21 -15.84
N SER A 425 24.98 -18.63 -17.00
CA SER A 425 24.13 -19.10 -18.10
C SER A 425 23.26 -20.30 -17.71
N GLN A 426 23.81 -21.22 -16.91
CA GLN A 426 23.05 -22.37 -16.40
C GLN A 426 22.04 -21.97 -15.33
N LEU A 427 22.43 -21.08 -14.40
CA LEU A 427 21.53 -20.55 -13.37
C LEU A 427 20.37 -19.76 -13.99
N GLU A 428 20.58 -18.97 -15.04
CA GLU A 428 19.51 -18.28 -15.77
C GLU A 428 18.50 -19.25 -16.39
N GLN A 429 18.96 -20.37 -16.94
CA GLN A 429 18.07 -21.41 -17.47
C GLN A 429 17.29 -22.08 -16.34
N LEU A 430 17.95 -22.38 -15.22
CA LEU A 430 17.30 -23.01 -14.07
C LEU A 430 16.26 -22.09 -13.41
N ALA A 431 16.53 -20.79 -13.32
CA ALA A 431 15.59 -19.80 -12.78
C ALA A 431 14.30 -19.73 -13.61
N LYS A 432 14.37 -19.93 -14.93
CA LYS A 432 13.18 -20.03 -15.79
C LYS A 432 12.33 -21.24 -15.42
N VAL A 433 12.95 -22.39 -15.18
CA VAL A 433 12.26 -23.62 -14.75
C VAL A 433 11.53 -23.42 -13.41
N LEU A 434 12.10 -22.65 -12.50
CA LEU A 434 11.48 -22.36 -11.19
C LEU A 434 10.29 -21.39 -11.24
N SER A 435 10.02 -20.72 -12.37
CA SER A 435 9.01 -19.65 -12.43
C SER A 435 7.61 -20.13 -12.07
N SER A 436 7.20 -21.34 -12.50
CA SER A 436 5.90 -21.91 -12.15
C SER A 436 5.80 -22.28 -10.67
N TYR A 437 6.88 -22.84 -10.10
CA TYR A 437 6.94 -23.18 -8.67
C TYR A 437 6.81 -21.95 -7.79
N ILE A 438 7.49 -20.85 -8.16
CA ILE A 438 7.38 -19.57 -7.45
C ILE A 438 5.97 -19.01 -7.55
N ALA A 439 5.34 -19.09 -8.72
CA ALA A 439 3.96 -18.62 -8.90
C ALA A 439 2.99 -19.39 -7.97
N THR A 440 3.11 -20.72 -7.90
CA THR A 440 2.32 -21.55 -6.98
C THR A 440 2.58 -21.20 -5.52
N ALA A 441 3.83 -21.06 -5.10
CA ALA A 441 4.17 -20.70 -3.73
C ALA A 441 3.61 -19.31 -3.35
N ASN A 442 3.68 -18.35 -4.27
CA ASN A 442 3.16 -17.00 -4.06
C ASN A 442 1.64 -16.93 -3.93
N SER A 443 0.89 -17.90 -4.47
CA SER A 443 -0.55 -17.98 -4.22
C SER A 443 -0.89 -18.19 -2.74
N SER A 444 -0.04 -18.86 -1.95
CA SER A 444 -0.25 -18.94 -0.49
C SER A 444 0.10 -17.65 0.24
N VAL A 445 1.04 -16.86 -0.28
CA VAL A 445 1.44 -15.57 0.30
C VAL A 445 0.28 -14.58 0.25
N GLU A 446 -0.55 -14.63 -0.80
CA GLU A 446 -1.77 -13.81 -0.92
C GLU A 446 -2.67 -13.99 0.32
N THR A 447 -2.88 -15.22 0.78
CA THR A 447 -3.69 -15.54 1.96
C THR A 447 -3.08 -14.96 3.24
N PHE A 448 -1.79 -15.20 3.47
CA PHE A 448 -1.12 -14.70 4.68
C PHE A 448 -1.08 -13.17 4.77
N VAL A 449 -0.90 -12.49 3.63
CA VAL A 449 -1.00 -11.03 3.59
C VAL A 449 -2.42 -10.60 3.93
N GLN A 450 -3.44 -11.22 3.32
CA GLN A 450 -4.83 -10.87 3.60
C GLN A 450 -5.19 -11.01 5.09
N GLU A 451 -4.73 -12.08 5.74
CA GLU A 451 -4.94 -12.33 7.17
C GLU A 451 -4.32 -11.23 8.04
N CYS A 452 -3.09 -10.78 7.73
CA CYS A 452 -2.43 -9.71 8.50
C CYS A 452 -3.22 -8.39 8.55
N PHE A 453 -4.05 -8.12 7.53
CA PHE A 453 -4.89 -6.92 7.48
C PHE A 453 -6.26 -7.12 8.16
N LEU A 454 -6.70 -8.38 8.34
CA LEU A 454 -7.96 -8.75 8.99
C LEU A 454 -7.80 -9.08 10.48
N ASP A 455 -6.64 -9.57 10.91
CA ASP A 455 -6.39 -10.05 12.28
C ASP A 455 -6.47 -8.96 13.37
N ASN A 456 -6.54 -7.67 13.01
CA ASN A 456 -6.79 -6.57 13.96
C ASN A 456 -8.16 -5.90 13.76
N ALA A 457 -9.10 -6.51 13.03
CA ALA A 457 -10.43 -5.98 12.75
C ALA A 457 -11.51 -6.41 13.76
#